data_AF-A0A6V7JDI6-F1
#
_entry.id   AF-A0A6V7JDI6-F1
#
_cell.length_a   1.000
_cell.length_b   1.000
_cell.length_c   1.000
_cell.angle_alpha   90.00
_cell.angle_beta   90.00
_cell.angle_gamma   90.00
#
_symmetry.space_group_name_H-M   'P 1'
#
loop_
_entity.id
_entity.type
_entity.pdbx_description
1 polymer ?
#
loop_
_entity_poly.entity_id
_entity_poly.type
_entity_poly.pdbx_seq_one_letter_code
_entity_poly.pdbx_strand_id
1 'polypeptide(L)' 'INGIVNGFEAHDGQFKYVASIRDDFGQMCSGSIIDEKHILTVAHCVFEPPIDVIKVVVGR' A
#
# COMPACT_ATOMS: atom_id res chain seq x y z
N ILE A 1 -17.50 0.19 4.39
CA ILE A 1 -16.42 1.12 3.98
C ILE A 1 -15.89 1.79 5.23
N ASN A 2 -14.79 1.28 5.79
CA ASN A 2 -14.10 1.94 6.90
C ASN A 2 -12.78 2.48 6.33
N GLY A 3 -12.83 3.71 5.82
CA GLY A 3 -11.64 4.47 5.44
C GLY A 3 -10.90 5.01 6.66
N ILE A 4 -10.07 6.04 6.46
CA ILE A 4 -9.40 6.73 7.56
C ILE A 4 -10.47 7.46 8.40
N VAL A 5 -10.58 7.15 9.69
CA VAL A 5 -11.54 7.78 10.61
C VAL A 5 -11.24 9.27 10.70
N ASN A 6 -12.27 10.12 10.50
CA ASN A 6 -12.16 11.58 10.38
C ASN A 6 -11.29 12.06 9.20
N GLY A 7 -10.99 11.18 8.25
CA GLY A 7 -10.34 11.55 6.99
C GLY A 7 -11.33 12.10 5.97
N PHE A 8 -10.76 12.65 4.90
CA PHE A 8 -11.48 13.06 3.70
C PHE A 8 -11.01 12.21 2.53
N GLU A 9 -11.87 12.07 1.53
CA GLU A 9 -11.49 11.42 0.28
C GLU A 9 -10.37 12.21 -0.40
N ALA A 10 -9.31 11.50 -0.79
CA ALA A 10 -8.21 12.10 -1.51
C ALA A 10 -8.59 12.28 -2.99
N HIS A 11 -8.14 13.36 -3.61
CA HIS A 11 -8.24 13.49 -5.06
C HIS A 11 -7.29 12.51 -5.75
N ASP A 12 -7.62 12.12 -6.98
CA ASP A 12 -6.77 11.27 -7.81
C ASP A 12 -5.35 11.85 -7.92
N GLY A 13 -4.35 11.03 -7.59
CA GLY A 13 -2.95 11.43 -7.62
C GLY A 13 -2.54 12.50 -6.59
N GLN A 14 -3.37 12.82 -5.58
CA GLN A 14 -3.01 13.77 -4.52
C GLN A 14 -1.77 13.30 -3.73
N PHE A 15 -1.64 11.99 -3.52
CA PHE A 15 -0.53 11.37 -2.79
C PHE A 15 0.17 10.30 -3.63
N LYS A 16 0.88 10.73 -4.68
CA LYS A 16 1.50 9.84 -5.68
C LYS A 16 2.51 8.84 -5.11
N TYR A 17 3.06 9.12 -3.93
CA TYR A 17 3.99 8.24 -3.24
C TYR A 17 3.30 7.07 -2.52
N VAL A 18 1.98 7.05 -2.39
CA VAL A 18 1.27 5.98 -1.70
C VAL A 18 1.24 4.71 -2.55
N ALA A 19 1.72 3.61 -1.96
CA ALA A 19 1.62 2.27 -2.52
C ALA A 19 0.59 1.43 -1.76
N SER A 20 -0.18 0.62 -2.49
CA SER A 20 -1.12 -0.36 -1.96
C SER A 20 -0.43 -1.73 -1.92
N ILE A 21 -0.25 -2.29 -0.71
CA ILE A 21 0.33 -3.63 -0.51
C ILE A 21 -0.82 -4.61 -0.36
N ARG A 22 -0.81 -5.65 -1.19
CA ARG A 22 -1.95 -6.55 -1.38
C ARG A 22 -1.55 -8.01 -1.31
N ASP A 23 -2.47 -8.86 -0.85
CA ASP A 23 -2.47 -10.30 -1.10
C ASP A 23 -3.59 -10.67 -2.08
N ASP A 24 -3.88 -11.97 -2.18
CA ASP A 24 -4.99 -12.50 -2.97
C ASP A 24 -6.37 -12.15 -2.41
N PHE A 25 -6.48 -11.66 -1.18
CA PHE A 25 -7.73 -11.23 -0.55
C PHE A 25 -7.99 -9.72 -0.65
N GLY A 26 -6.96 -8.92 -0.92
CA GLY A 26 -7.10 -7.50 -1.20
C GLY A 26 -5.98 -6.65 -0.62
N GLN A 27 -6.28 -5.38 -0.33
CA GLN A 27 -5.33 -4.47 0.30
C GLN A 27 -5.23 -4.75 1.80
N MET A 28 -4.03 -5.08 2.27
CA MET A 28 -3.74 -5.34 3.68
C MET A 28 -2.99 -4.18 4.34
N CYS A 29 -2.11 -3.53 3.59
CA CYS A 29 -1.18 -2.53 4.12
C CYS A 29 -0.95 -1.41 3.10
N SER A 30 -0.24 -0.38 3.54
CA SER A 30 0.26 0.71 2.71
C SER A 30 1.79 0.74 2.73
N GLY A 31 2.35 1.43 1.74
CA GLY A 31 3.78 1.74 1.66
C GLY A 31 4.01 3.10 1.02
N SER A 32 5.28 3.53 0.99
CA SER A 32 5.72 4.76 0.33
C SER A 32 6.76 4.46 -0.73
N ILE A 33 6.56 5.00 -1.94
CA ILE A 33 7.57 5.00 -2.99
C ILE A 33 8.73 5.89 -2.55
N ILE A 34 9.92 5.31 -2.42
CA ILE A 34 11.14 6.05 -2.06
C ILE A 34 12.10 6.21 -3.24
N ASP A 35 11.99 5.32 -4.25
CA ASP A 35 12.62 5.44 -5.56
C ASP A 35 11.90 4.55 -6.59
N GLU A 36 12.48 4.38 -7.78
CA GLU A 36 11.90 3.61 -8.89
C GLU A 36 11.68 2.12 -8.61
N LYS A 37 12.36 1.55 -7.62
CA LYS A 37 12.37 0.09 -7.35
C LYS A 37 12.09 -0.26 -5.90
N HIS A 38 12.04 0.70 -4.99
CA HIS A 38 11.89 0.44 -3.56
C HIS A 38 10.65 1.10 -2.97
N ILE A 39 9.94 0.32 -2.15
CA ILE A 39 8.83 0.75 -1.29
C ILE A 39 9.27 0.64 0.16
N LEU A 40 9.10 1.71 0.93
CA LEU A 40 9.23 1.69 2.38
C LEU A 40 7.89 1.29 3.01
N THR A 41 7.90 0.29 3.90
CA THR A 41 6.73 -0.16 4.66
C THR A 41 7.14 -0.72 6.03
N VAL A 42 6.17 -1.18 6.80
CA VAL A 42 6.36 -1.86 8.08
C VAL A 42 6.71 -3.33 7.85
N ALA A 43 7.65 -3.85 8.65
CA ALA A 43 8.13 -5.23 8.51
C ALA A 43 7.00 -6.28 8.55
N HIS A 44 6.05 -6.17 9.50
CA HIS A 44 4.99 -7.18 9.64
C HIS A 44 4.10 -7.31 8.39
N CYS A 45 3.99 -6.27 7.56
CA CYS A 45 3.25 -6.34 6.29
C CYS A 45 3.90 -7.24 5.24
N VAL A 46 5.18 -7.62 5.42
CA VAL A 46 5.93 -8.40 4.43
C VAL A 46 6.62 -9.65 4.99
N PHE A 47 6.79 -9.76 6.31
CA PHE A 47 7.39 -10.93 6.96
C PHE A 47 6.37 -11.95 7.46
N GLU A 48 5.12 -11.54 7.72
CA GLU A 48 4.03 -12.46 8.12
C GLU A 48 3.42 -13.23 6.93
N PRO A 49 3.10 -12.59 5.79
CA PRO A 49 2.59 -13.32 4.62
C PRO A 49 3.72 -14.01 3.83
N PRO A 50 3.42 -15.09 3.10
CA PRO A 50 4.34 -15.64 2.10
C PRO A 50 4.71 -14.58 1.06
N ILE A 51 6.01 -14.44 0.75
CA ILE A 51 6.50 -13.36 -0.13
C ILE A 51 5.91 -13.44 -1.54
N ASP A 52 5.63 -14.66 -2.02
CA ASP A 52 5.09 -14.94 -3.36
C ASP A 52 3.64 -14.48 -3.55
N VAL A 53 2.90 -14.21 -2.47
CA VAL A 53 1.53 -13.70 -2.56
C VAL A 53 1.44 -12.17 -2.50
N ILE A 54 2.54 -11.47 -2.22
CA ILE A 54 2.54 -10.01 -2.05
C ILE A 54 2.61 -9.30 -3.40
N LYS A 55 1.66 -8.39 -3.64
CA LYS A 55 1.60 -7.52 -4.82
C LYS A 55 1.65 -6.06 -4.39
N VAL A 56 2.50 -5.28 -5.04
CA VAL A 56 2.58 -3.82 -4.88
C VAL A 56 1.84 -3.16 -6.03
N VAL A 57 0.87 -2.29 -5.72
CA VAL A 57 0.14 -1.49 -6.70
C VAL A 57 0.39 -0.01 -6.44
N VAL A 58 0.76 0.72 -7.49
CA VAL A 58 1.03 2.17 -7.49
C VAL A 58 0.24 2.86 -8.60
N GLY A 59 -0.01 4.16 -8.46
CA GLY A 59 -0.61 4.98 -9.54
C GLY A 59 -2.05 4.62 -9.90
N ARG A 60 -2.85 4.18 -8.91
CA ARG A 60 -4.28 3.94 -9.09
C ARG A 60 -5.09 5.22 -9.06
#